data_AF-A0A925BYU8-F1
#
_entry.id   AF-A0A925BYU8-F1
#
_cell.length_a   1.000
_cell.length_b   1.000
_cell.length_c   1.000
_cell.angle_alpha   90.00
_cell.angle_beta   90.00
_cell.angle_gamma   90.00
#
_symmetry.space_group_name_H-M   'P 1'
#
loop_
_entity.id
_entity.type
_entity.pdbx_description
1 polymer ?
#
loop_
_entity_poly.entity_id
_entity_poly.type
_entity_poly.pdbx_seq_one_letter_code
_entity_poly.pdbx_strand_id
1 'polypeptide(L)' 'MIEKQSINGKDVWVEIEPYHVERSNPKTIPTEYFTARYYLNEPDSSRGEIFRDENGEFHLFESPVAALTFASKKLGSIV' A
#
# COMPACT_ATOMS: atom_id res chain seq x y z
N MET A 1 -0.20 3.43 -8.63
CA MET A 1 -0.66 4.83 -8.44
C MET A 1 -0.01 5.40 -7.21
N ILE A 2 0.27 6.71 -7.16
CA ILE A 2 0.79 7.38 -5.96
C ILE A 2 -0.20 8.48 -5.59
N GLU A 3 -0.60 8.53 -4.31
CA GLU A 3 -1.54 9.49 -3.77
C GLU A 3 -0.86 10.29 -2.65
N LYS A 4 -0.92 11.62 -2.70
CA LYS A 4 -0.43 12.47 -1.62
C LYS A 4 -1.57 12.71 -0.63
N GLN A 5 -1.33 12.46 0.65
CA GLN A 5 -2.26 12.71 1.73
C GLN A 5 -1.63 13.62 2.79
N SER A 6 -2.38 14.59 3.30
CA SER A 6 -1.94 15.37 4.47
C SER A 6 -2.59 14.78 5.71
N ILE A 7 -1.79 14.15 6.57
CA ILE A 7 -2.22 13.49 7.81
C ILE A 7 -1.53 14.16 8.99
N ASN A 8 -2.30 14.63 9.98
CA ASN A 8 -1.78 15.31 11.17
C ASN A 8 -0.84 16.51 10.86
N GLY A 9 -1.10 17.22 9.77
CA GLY A 9 -0.27 18.35 9.32
C GLY A 9 1.06 17.97 8.67
N LYS A 10 1.31 16.66 8.47
CA LYS A 10 2.43 16.15 7.68
C LYS A 10 1.94 15.64 6.34
N ASP A 11 2.71 15.93 5.31
CA ASP A 11 2.50 15.34 3.99
C ASP A 11 3.10 13.94 3.95
N VAL A 12 2.29 12.97 3.54
CA VAL A 12 2.70 11.59 3.31
C VAL A 12 2.29 11.18 1.91
N TRP A 13 3.08 10.31 1.29
CA TRP A 13 2.78 9.78 -0.04
C TRP A 13 2.49 8.29 0.10
N VAL A 14 1.40 7.83 -0.49
CA VAL A 14 0.98 6.43 -0.49
C VAL A 14 1.01 5.92 -1.91
N GLU A 15 1.93 5.02 -2.19
CA GLU A 15 2.03 4.29 -3.45
C GLU A 15 1.28 2.97 -3.34
N ILE A 16 0.46 2.69 -4.35
CA ILE A 16 -0.28 1.44 -4.50
C ILE A 16 0.16 0.80 -5.79
N GLU A 17 0.65 -0.42 -5.69
CA GLU A 17 1.12 -1.23 -6.81
C GLU A 17 0.24 -2.49 -6.92
N PRO A 18 -0.17 -2.90 -8.14
CA PRO A 18 -0.81 -4.19 -8.32
C PRO A 18 0.19 -5.29 -7.97
N TYR A 19 -0.25 -6.25 -7.16
CA TYR A 19 0.52 -7.40 -6.75
C TYR A 19 0.10 -8.60 -7.60
N HIS A 20 1.00 -9.00 -8.50
CA HIS A 20 0.77 -10.16 -9.34
C HIS A 20 1.06 -11.44 -8.54
N VAL A 21 0.00 -12.18 -8.21
CA VAL A 21 0.14 -13.54 -7.67
C VAL A 21 0.34 -14.50 -8.84
N GLU A 22 1.57 -14.92 -9.10
CA GLU A 22 1.83 -16.00 -10.04
C GLU A 22 1.13 -17.28 -9.56
N ARG A 23 0.16 -17.79 -10.33
CA ARG A 23 -0.48 -19.09 -10.07
C ARG A 23 -0.31 -20.04 -11.24
N SER A 24 -0.03 -21.30 -10.93
CA SER A 24 0.19 -22.37 -11.91
C SER A 24 -1.07 -22.85 -12.64
N ASN A 25 -2.28 -22.35 -12.33
CA ASN A 25 -3.54 -22.90 -12.85
C ASN A 25 -4.40 -21.86 -13.62
N PRO A 26 -4.61 -22.01 -14.93
CA PRO A 26 -5.19 -20.98 -15.81
C PRO A 26 -6.73 -20.88 -15.81
N LYS A 27 -7.47 -21.64 -14.98
CA LYS A 27 -8.95 -21.70 -14.99
C LYS A 27 -9.66 -20.84 -13.95
N THR A 28 -8.92 -20.12 -13.09
CA THR A 28 -9.49 -19.30 -12.02
C THR A 28 -9.43 -17.83 -12.42
N ILE A 29 -10.53 -17.10 -12.18
CA ILE A 29 -10.60 -15.64 -12.39
C ILE A 29 -9.45 -14.99 -11.61
N PRO A 30 -8.59 -14.15 -12.24
CA PRO A 30 -7.48 -13.54 -11.54
C PRO A 30 -8.02 -12.62 -10.44
N THR A 31 -7.79 -12.97 -9.19
CA THR A 31 -7.97 -12.04 -8.08
C THR A 31 -6.76 -11.11 -8.11
N GLU A 32 -6.97 -9.90 -8.60
CA GLU A 32 -5.95 -8.85 -8.57
C GLU A 32 -5.85 -8.33 -7.13
N TYR A 33 -4.65 -8.45 -6.56
CA TYR A 33 -4.34 -7.88 -5.26
C TYR A 33 -3.52 -6.62 -5.45
N PHE A 34 -3.47 -5.79 -4.42
CA PHE A 34 -2.71 -4.56 -4.40
C PHE A 34 -1.84 -4.54 -3.14
N THR A 35 -0.66 -3.97 -3.25
CA THR A 35 0.20 -3.64 -2.11
C THR A 35 0.28 -2.14 -1.94
N ALA A 36 0.42 -1.68 -0.69
CA ALA A 36 0.66 -0.27 -0.41
C ALA A 36 2.01 -0.04 0.26
N ARG A 37 2.69 1.01 -0.19
CA ARG A 37 3.94 1.55 0.36
C ARG A 37 3.72 3.01 0.70
N TYR A 38 4.23 3.47 1.83
CA TYR A 38 4.16 4.88 2.22
C TYR A 38 5.55 5.52 2.28
N TYR A 39 5.58 6.83 2.05
CA TYR A 39 6.76 7.65 2.14
C TYR A 39 6.45 8.82 3.07
N LEU A 40 7.31 9.05 4.06
CA LEU A 40 7.21 10.21 4.97
C LEU A 40 7.91 11.47 4.41
N ASN A 41 8.68 11.29 3.34
CA ASN A 41 9.35 12.33 2.59
C ASN A 41 9.05 12.12 1.10
N GLU A 42 9.44 13.06 0.24
CA GLU A 42 9.21 12.93 -1.19
C GLU A 42 9.72 11.58 -1.74
N PRO A 43 8.91 10.88 -2.57
CA PRO A 43 9.21 9.53 -3.02
C PRO A 43 10.43 9.43 -3.93
N ASP A 44 10.89 10.55 -4.52
CA ASP A 44 12.00 10.60 -5.47
C ASP A 44 13.37 10.23 -4.85
N SER A 45 13.53 10.34 -3.54
CA SER A 45 14.80 10.04 -2.84
C SER A 45 14.64 9.13 -1.63
N SER A 46 13.42 8.64 -1.37
CA SER A 46 13.10 7.95 -0.13
C SER A 46 12.81 6.47 -0.36
N ARG A 47 13.45 5.61 0.43
CA ARG A 47 13.09 4.18 0.48
C ARG A 47 11.78 4.06 1.25
N GLY A 48 10.65 4.02 0.54
CA GLY A 48 9.32 3.92 1.16
C GLY A 48 9.16 2.64 1.99
N GLU A 49 8.31 2.71 3.00
CA GLU A 49 8.00 1.59 3.88
C GLU A 49 6.75 0.86 3.40
N ILE A 50 6.82 -0.46 3.29
CA ILE A 50 5.70 -1.28 2.82
C ILE A 50 4.85 -1.69 4.03
N PHE A 51 3.52 -1.62 3.90
CA PHE A 51 2.63 -2.16 4.92
C PHE A 51 2.77 -3.68 4.96
N ARG A 52 3.21 -4.17 6.12
CA ARG A 52 3.32 -5.60 6.41
C ARG A 52 2.22 -6.05 7.35
N ASP A 53 1.79 -7.29 7.21
CA ASP A 53 0.88 -7.93 8.16
C ASP A 53 1.65 -8.40 9.43
N GLU A 54 0.94 -9.02 10.37
CA GLU A 54 1.50 -9.52 11.64
C GLU A 54 2.57 -10.61 11.45
N ASN A 55 2.52 -11.34 10.33
CA ASN A 55 3.51 -12.35 9.95
C ASN A 55 4.73 -11.74 9.25
N GLY A 56 4.74 -10.43 9.02
CA GLY A 56 5.80 -9.73 8.31
C GLY A 56 5.74 -9.87 6.79
N GLU A 57 4.67 -10.46 6.24
CA GLU A 57 4.42 -10.54 4.80
C GLU A 57 3.77 -9.24 4.28
N PHE A 58 3.73 -9.08 2.97
CA PHE A 58 3.08 -7.91 2.37
C PHE A 58 1.57 -7.94 2.66
N HIS A 59 1.04 -6.82 3.16
CA HIS A 59 -0.39 -6.69 3.32
C HIS A 59 -1.04 -6.55 1.94
N LEU A 60 -1.82 -7.56 1.54
CA LEU A 60 -2.53 -7.59 0.28
C LEU A 60 -3.92 -6.99 0.44
N PHE A 61 -4.26 -6.07 -0.45
CA PHE A 61 -5.56 -5.42 -0.51
C PHE A 61 -6.32 -5.87 -1.75
N GLU A 62 -7.64 -6.00 -1.64
CA GLU A 62 -8.51 -6.37 -2.77
C GLU A 62 -8.86 -5.16 -3.67
N SER A 63 -8.52 -3.95 -3.23
CA SER A 63 -8.72 -2.73 -4.01
C SER A 63 -7.75 -1.61 -3.60
N PRO A 64 -7.43 -0.67 -4.51
CA PRO A 64 -6.63 0.50 -4.16
C PRO A 64 -7.32 1.38 -3.10
N VAL A 65 -8.65 1.45 -3.10
CA VAL A 65 -9.41 2.22 -2.11
C VAL A 65 -9.26 1.62 -0.70
N ALA A 66 -9.28 0.29 -0.58
CA ALA A 66 -9.01 -0.39 0.68
C ALA A 66 -7.59 -0.11 1.18
N ALA A 67 -6.61 -0.14 0.28
CA ALA A 67 -5.22 0.18 0.58
C ALA A 67 -5.04 1.61 1.08
N LEU A 68 -5.66 2.60 0.41
CA LEU A 68 -5.66 4.00 0.86
C LEU A 68 -6.31 4.16 2.24
N THR A 69 -7.48 3.56 2.44
CA THR A 69 -8.22 3.65 3.71
C THR A 69 -7.41 3.07 4.86
N PHE A 70 -6.75 1.95 4.63
CA PHE A 70 -5.84 1.35 5.60
C PHE A 70 -4.64 2.25 5.88
N ALA A 71 -4.00 2.78 4.84
CA ALA A 71 -2.85 3.67 4.96
C ALA A 71 -3.18 4.92 5.78
N SER A 72 -4.31 5.59 5.50
CA SER A 72 -4.73 6.79 6.25
C SER A 72 -4.95 6.49 7.73
N LYS A 73 -5.60 5.37 8.07
CA LYS A 73 -5.82 4.97 9.47
C LYS A 73 -4.51 4.63 10.19
N LYS A 74 -3.64 3.85 9.52
CA LYS A 74 -2.39 3.39 10.11
C LYS A 74 -1.43 4.55 10.31
N LEU A 75 -1.26 5.40 9.30
CA LEU A 75 -0.41 6.60 9.38
C LEU A 75 -0.96 7.61 10.38
N GLY A 76 -2.27 7.82 10.47
CA GLY A 76 -2.85 8.68 11.52
C GLY A 76 -2.55 8.24 12.96
N SER A 77 -2.15 6.97 13.17
CA SER A 77 -1.68 6.47 14.46
C SER A 77 -0.16 6.56 14.65
N ILE A 78 0.61 6.81 13.58
CA ILE A 78 2.08 6.81 13.56
C ILE A 78 2.64 8.24 13.51
N VAL A 79 2.06 9.14 12.69
CA VAL A 79 2.60 10.49 12.43
C VAL A 79 1.98 11.57 13.30
#